data_AF-A0A3S4QCS7-F1
#
_entry.id   AF-A0A3S4QCS7-F1
#
_cell.length_a   1.000
_cell.length_b   1.000
_cell.length_c   1.000
_cell.angle_alpha   90.00
_cell.angle_beta   90.00
_cell.angle_gamma   90.00
#
_symmetry.space_group_name_H-M   'P 1'
#
loop_
_entity.id
_entity.type
_entity.pdbx_description
1 polymer ?
#
loop_
_entity_poly.entity_id
_entity_poly.type
_entity_poly.pdbx_seq_one_letter_code
_entity_poly.pdbx_strand_id
1 'polypeptide(L)' 'KQELEKATLLAHPIPGAQLSVWVDASDSAIGGALMQLNNDDWQPISFLSMKLKDNQKK' A
#
# COMPACT_ATOMS: atom_id res chain seq x y z
N LYS A 1 18.40 -1.84 4.48
CA LYS A 1 17.94 -3.19 4.93
C LYS A 1 16.85 -3.08 6.00
N GLN A 2 17.11 -2.39 7.11
CA GLN A 2 16.14 -2.17 8.19
C GLN A 2 14.89 -1.37 7.76
N GLU A 3 15.02 -0.42 6.83
CA GLU A 3 13.87 0.34 6.31
C GLU A 3 12.91 -0.51 5.47
N LEU A 4 13.41 -1.48 4.69
CA LEU A 4 12.58 -2.41 3.94
C LEU A 4 11.82 -3.36 4.89
N GLU A 5 12.49 -3.84 5.94
CA GLU A 5 11.86 -4.69 6.97
C GLU A 5 10.73 -3.94 7.69
N LYS A 6 10.95 -2.67 8.08
CA LYS A 6 9.88 -1.83 8.65
C LYS A 6 8.78 -1.52 7.65
N ALA A 7 9.12 -1.28 6.39
CA ALA A 7 8.15 -1.02 5.34
C ALA A 7 7.24 -2.23 5.05
N THR A 8 7.66 -3.45 5.39
CA THR A 8 6.86 -4.66 5.14
C THR A 8 5.96 -5.04 6.33
N LEU A 9 6.13 -4.40 7.48
CA LEU A 9 5.43 -4.77 8.71
C LEU A 9 4.00 -4.20 8.69
N LEU A 10 3.02 -5.08 8.52
CA LEU A 10 1.61 -4.70 8.54
C LEU A 10 1.14 -4.46 9.97
N ALA A 11 0.45 -3.34 10.19
CA ALA A 11 -0.29 -3.09 11.42
C ALA A 11 -1.55 -3.95 11.47
N HIS A 12 -2.02 -4.26 12.69
CA HIS A 12 -3.31 -4.89 12.87
C HIS A 12 -4.44 -3.92 12.51
N PRO A 13 -5.44 -4.34 11.71
CA PRO A 13 -6.58 -3.51 11.35
C PRO A 13 -7.34 -2.99 12.58
N ILE A 14 -7.59 -1.69 12.64
CA ILE A 14 -8.42 -1.06 13.67
C ILE A 14 -9.81 -0.79 13.09
N PRO A 15 -10.88 -1.43 13.62
CA PRO A 15 -12.24 -1.17 13.16
C PRO A 15 -12.61 0.32 13.28
N GLY A 16 -13.09 0.92 12.19
CA GLY A 16 -13.51 2.32 12.16
C GLY A 16 -12.37 3.33 12.02
N ALA A 17 -11.10 2.91 11.95
CA ALA A 17 -10.00 3.81 11.63
C ALA A 17 -10.13 4.39 10.22
N GLN A 18 -9.68 5.64 10.03
CA GLN A 18 -9.64 6.25 8.72
C GLN A 18 -8.66 5.49 7.82
N LEU A 19 -9.08 5.22 6.59
CA LEU A 19 -8.27 4.51 5.60
C LEU A 19 -7.79 5.45 4.50
N SER A 20 -6.63 5.15 3.94
CA SER A 20 -6.09 5.80 2.74
C SER A 20 -5.41 4.76 1.87
N VAL A 21 -5.48 4.94 0.55
CA VAL A 21 -4.81 4.07 -0.41
C VAL A 21 -3.71 4.87 -1.09
N TRP A 22 -2.46 4.43 -0.92
CA TRP A 22 -1.31 5.03 -1.59
C TRP A 22 -0.95 4.17 -2.79
N VAL A 23 -0.79 4.77 -3.95
CA VAL A 23 -0.59 4.05 -5.22
C VAL A 23 0.58 4.67 -5.97
N ASP A 24 1.44 3.82 -6.51
CA ASP A 24 2.46 4.16 -7.50
C ASP A 24 2.32 3.24 -8.71
N ALA A 25 2.62 3.75 -9.91
CA ALA A 25 2.45 3.00 -11.14
C ALA A 25 3.58 3.26 -12.13
N SER A 26 4.04 2.18 -12.75
CA SER A 26 4.90 2.21 -13.94
C SER A 26 4.08 1.90 -15.18
N ASP A 27 4.71 1.97 -16.36
CA ASP A 27 4.07 1.59 -17.63
C ASP A 27 3.59 0.12 -17.67
N SER A 28 4.09 -0.73 -16.76
CA SER A 28 3.86 -2.18 -16.80
C SER A 28 3.10 -2.75 -15.59
N ALA A 29 3.05 -2.02 -14.48
CA ALA A 29 2.50 -2.52 -13.22
C ALA A 29 2.10 -1.38 -12.28
N ILE A 30 1.12 -1.67 -11.43
CA ILE A 30 0.65 -0.81 -10.35
C ILE A 30 1.02 -1.46 -9.01
N GLY A 31 1.59 -0.67 -8.11
CA GLY A 31 1.80 -1.03 -6.71
C GLY A 31 0.96 -0.13 -5.81
N GLY A 32 0.49 -0.66 -4.68
CA GLY A 32 -0.23 0.15 -3.71
C GLY A 32 -0.15 -0.39 -2.29
N ALA A 33 -0.42 0.49 -1.34
CA ALA A 33 -0.51 0.18 0.08
C ALA A 33 -1.86 0.68 0.62
N LEU A 34 -2.57 -0.18 1.33
CA LEU A 34 -3.70 0.22 2.16
C LEU A 34 -3.15 0.67 3.51
N MET A 35 -3.39 1.93 3.83
CA MET A 35 -2.94 2.59 5.05
C MET A 35 -4.14 2.82 5.99
N GLN A 36 -3.94 2.68 7.30
CA GLN A 36 -4.86 3.16 8.32
C GLN A 36 -4.22 4.29 9.13
N LEU A 37 -5.02 5.25 9.58
CA LEU A 37 -4.58 6.32 10.47
C LEU A 37 -4.71 5.85 11.92
N ASN A 38 -3.63 5.93 12.69
CA ASN A 38 -3.60 5.60 14.10
C ASN A 38 -2.76 6.66 14.84
N ASN A 39 -3.40 7.44 15.71
CA ASN A 39 -2.76 8.54 16.47
C ASN A 39 -1.91 9.46 15.58
N ASP A 40 -2.49 9.96 14.50
CA ASP A 40 -1.86 10.84 13.50
C ASP A 40 -0.73 10.21 12.65
N ASP A 41 -0.43 8.92 12.84
CA ASP A 41 0.51 8.17 12.02
C ASP A 41 -0.20 7.23 11.04
N TRP A 42 0.23 7.25 9.78
CA TRP A 42 -0.24 6.31 8.76
C TRP A 42 0.54 5.01 8.82
N GLN A 43 -0.17 3.89 8.99
CA GLN A 43 0.41 2.55 9.11
C GLN A 43 -0.13 1.64 8.00
N PRO A 44 0.73 0.89 7.29
CA PRO A 44 0.26 -0.04 6.26
C PRO A 44 -0.43 -1.25 6.90
N ILE A 45 -1.54 -1.69 6.31
CA ILE A 45 -2.30 -2.88 6.74
C ILE A 45 -2.48 -3.92 5.64
N SER A 46 -2.21 -3.55 4.38
CA SER A 46 -2.12 -4.48 3.27
C SER A 46 -1.34 -3.86 2.11
N PHE A 47 -0.76 -4.71 1.25
CA PHE A 47 -0.14 -4.30 0.00
C PHE A 47 -0.85 -4.94 -1.19
N LEU A 48 -0.95 -4.18 -2.28
CA LEU A 48 -1.48 -4.62 -3.56
C LEU A 48 -0.39 -4.48 -4.62
N SER A 49 -0.23 -5.49 -5.47
CA SER A 49 0.55 -5.39 -6.69
C SER A 49 -0.21 -6.03 -7.83
N MET A 50 -0.33 -5.31 -8.94
CA MET A 50 -1.06 -5.74 -10.12
C MET A 50 -0.22 -5.47 -11.37
N LYS A 51 0.02 -6.51 -12.16
CA LYS A 51 0.61 -6.38 -13.50
C LYS A 51 -0.45 -5.89 -14.48
N LEU A 52 -0.11 -4.90 -15.29
CA LEU A 52 -1.00 -4.40 -16.34
C LEU A 52 -1.09 -5.40 -17.51
N LYS A 53 -2.30 -5.58 -18.03
CA LYS A 53 -2.54 -6.30 -19.29
C LYS A 53 -2.02 -5.47 -20.46
N ASP A 54 -1.75 -6.11 -21.60
CA ASP A 54 -1.17 -5.43 -22.76
C ASP A 54 -2.03 -4.26 -23.28
N ASN A 55 -3.35 -4.33 -23.11
CA ASN A 55 -4.28 -3.23 -23.46
C ASN A 55 -4.41 -2.14 -22.38
N GLN A 56 -3.74 -2.28 -21.23
CA GLN A 56 -3.73 -1.32 -20.12
C GLN A 56 -2.36 -0.68 -19.90
N LYS A 57 -1.32 -1.20 -20.55
CA LYS A 57 0.00 -0.58 -20.60
C LYS A 57 -0.08 0.70 -21.43
N LYS A 58 0.73 1.68 -21.06
CA LYS A 58 0.77 3.00 -21.71
C LYS A 58 1.58 2.96 -23.01
#